data_AF-A0A7C2IZJ5-F1
#
_entry.id   AF-A0A7C2IZJ5-F1
#
_cell.length_a   1.000
_cell.length_b   1.000
_cell.length_c   1.000
_cell.angle_alpha   90.00
_cell.angle_beta   90.00
_cell.angle_gamma   90.00
#
_symmetry.space_group_name_H-M   'P 1'
#
loop_
_entity.id
_entity.type
_entity.pdbx_description
1 polymer ?
#
loop_
_entity_poly.entity_id
_entity_poly.type
_entity_poly.pdbx_seq_one_letter_code
_entity_poly.pdbx_strand_id
1 'polypeptide(L)' 'MAADKADLTRLREILRSTLVEVEIALDTATYPDWSETKENLLRAIEVARKLERDQTWSKLTRKK' A
#
# COMPACT_ATOMS: atom_id res chain seq x y z
N MET A 1 3.39 23.20 -1.43
CA MET A 1 3.44 22.97 0.04
C MET A 1 2.13 22.45 0.63
N ALA A 2 1.00 23.16 0.52
CA ALA A 2 -0.29 22.61 0.97
C ALA A 2 -0.88 21.56 0.02
N ALA A 3 -0.71 21.76 -1.30
CA ALA A 3 -1.14 20.82 -2.35
C ALA A 3 -0.41 19.48 -2.23
N ASP A 4 0.93 19.48 -2.18
CA ASP A 4 1.73 18.25 -2.07
C ASP A 4 1.37 17.39 -0.84
N LYS A 5 1.00 18.02 0.28
CA LYS A 5 0.55 17.32 1.48
C LYS A 5 -0.84 16.70 1.29
N ALA A 6 -1.77 17.43 0.67
CA ALA A 6 -3.10 16.93 0.35
C ALA A 6 -3.03 15.78 -0.67
N ASP A 7 -2.14 15.88 -1.66
CA ASP A 7 -1.89 14.85 -2.66
C ASP A 7 -1.29 13.58 -2.03
N LEU A 8 -0.36 13.72 -1.08
CA LEU A 8 0.17 12.58 -0.31
C LEU A 8 -0.88 11.93 0.59
N THR A 9 -1.77 12.72 1.21
CA THR A 9 -2.89 12.18 1.97
C THR A 9 -3.86 11.41 1.07
N ARG A 10 -4.20 11.97 -0.09
CA ARG A 10 -5.08 11.35 -1.06
C ARG A 10 -4.47 10.07 -1.65
N LEU A 11 -3.17 10.08 -1.95
CA LEU A 11 -2.43 8.91 -2.40
C LEU A 11 -2.47 7.79 -1.35
N ARG A 12 -2.28 8.14 -0.06
CA ARG A 12 -2.38 7.19 1.05
C ARG A 12 -3.78 6.57 1.15
N GLU A 13 -4.84 7.36 1.01
CA GLU A 13 -6.22 6.87 1.06
C GLU A 13 -6.54 5.93 -0.11
N ILE A 14 -6.13 6.30 -1.32
CA ILE A 14 -6.28 5.46 -2.52
C ILE A 14 -5.54 4.15 -2.33
N LEU A 15 -4.26 4.20 -1.94
CA LEU A 15 -3.44 3.01 -1.69
C LEU A 15 -4.08 2.09 -0.65
N ARG A 16 -4.63 2.65 0.42
CA ARG A 16 -5.27 1.87 1.49
C ARG A 16 -6.51 1.12 0.98
N SER A 17 -7.36 1.79 0.20
CA SER A 17 -8.53 1.15 -0.42
C SER A 17 -8.11 0.03 -1.36
N THR A 18 -7.14 0.30 -2.24
CA THR A 18 -6.64 -0.69 -3.21
C THR A 18 -5.97 -1.87 -2.53
N LEU A 19 -5.23 -1.67 -1.44
CA LEU A 19 -4.60 -2.77 -0.69
C LEU A 19 -5.62 -3.73 -0.10
N VAL A 20 -6.73 -3.22 0.44
CA VAL A 20 -7.82 -4.07 0.98
C VAL A 20 -8.45 -4.90 -0.12
N GLU A 21 -8.70 -4.31 -1.30
CA GLU A 21 -9.24 -5.03 -2.45
C GLU A 21 -8.28 -6.12 -2.95
N VAL A 22 -6.97 -5.84 -2.99
CA VAL A 22 -5.95 -6.81 -3.39
C VAL A 22 -5.83 -7.93 -2.36
N GLU A 23 -5.90 -7.65 -1.06
CA GLU A 23 -5.89 -8.66 0.00
C GLU A 23 -7.10 -9.60 -0.12
N ILE A 24 -8.30 -9.05 -0.31
CA ILE A 24 -9.52 -9.85 -0.53
C ILE A 24 -9.39 -10.70 -1.81
N ALA A 25 -8.86 -10.12 -2.88
CA ALA A 25 -8.64 -10.82 -4.14
C ALA A 25 -7.61 -11.95 -3.98
N LEU A 26 -6.54 -11.76 -3.19
CA LEU A 26 -5.55 -12.80 -2.90
C LEU A 26 -6.14 -13.95 -2.06
N ASP A 27 -6.98 -13.63 -1.08
CA ASP A 27 -7.63 -14.64 -0.23
C ASP A 27 -8.65 -15.50 -0.99
N THR A 28 -9.27 -14.93 -2.02
CA THR A 28 -10.33 -15.59 -2.81
C THR A 28 -9.82 -16.23 -4.10
N ALA A 29 -8.66 -15.79 -4.61
CA ALA A 29 -8.10 -16.31 -5.84
C ALA A 29 -7.23 -17.55 -5.62
N THR A 30 -7.39 -18.52 -6.53
CA THR A 30 -6.53 -19.70 -6.57
C THR A 30 -5.29 -19.40 -7.41
N TYR A 31 -4.22 -18.96 -6.74
CA TYR A 31 -2.90 -18.84 -7.35
C TYR A 31 -2.10 -20.13 -7.14
N PRO A 32 -1.42 -20.65 -8.19
CA PRO A 32 -0.41 -21.69 -8.01
C PRO A 32 0.67 -21.26 -7.02
N ASP A 33 1.28 -22.21 -6.31
CA ASP A 33 2.31 -21.91 -5.31
C ASP A 33 3.57 -21.23 -5.90
N TRP A 34 3.82 -21.42 -7.20
CA TRP A 34 4.91 -20.79 -7.95
C TRP A 34 4.50 -19.47 -8.65
N SER A 35 3.33 -18.91 -8.33
CA SER A 35 2.84 -17.69 -8.99
C SER A 35 3.66 -16.45 -8.61
N GLU A 36 4.46 -15.97 -9.55
CA GLU A 36 5.20 -14.71 -9.44
C GLU A 36 4.26 -13.51 -9.20
N THR A 37 3.07 -13.52 -9.81
CA THR A 37 2.04 -12.49 -9.58
C THR A 37 1.60 -12.45 -8.13
N LYS A 38 1.31 -13.60 -7.51
CA LYS A 38 0.94 -13.70 -6.09
C LYS A 38 2.07 -13.15 -5.21
N GLU A 39 3.31 -13.56 -5.49
CA GLU A 39 4.47 -13.13 -4.73
C GLU A 39 4.70 -11.61 -4.81
N ASN A 40 4.59 -11.04 -6.02
CA ASN A 40 4.73 -9.60 -6.23
C ASN A 40 3.64 -8.80 -5.50
N LEU A 41 2.40 -9.29 -5.48
CA LEU A 41 1.30 -8.65 -4.75
C LEU A 41 1.52 -8.73 -3.23
N LEU A 42 1.97 -9.87 -2.70
CA LEU A 42 2.31 -10.02 -1.29
C LEU A 42 3.45 -9.07 -0.86
N ARG A 43 4.50 -8.96 -1.68
CA ARG A 43 5.61 -8.01 -1.45
C ARG A 43 5.12 -6.57 -1.47
N ALA A 44 4.23 -6.22 -2.40
CA ALA A 44 3.65 -4.87 -2.48
C ALA A 44 2.84 -4.53 -1.22
N ILE A 45 2.04 -5.47 -0.72
CA ILE A 45 1.29 -5.34 0.54
C ILE A 45 2.25 -5.17 1.72
N GLU A 46 3.31 -5.98 1.80
CA GLU A 46 4.27 -5.91 2.89
C GLU A 46 4.97 -4.54 2.95
N VAL A 47 5.42 -4.03 1.80
CA VAL A 47 6.03 -2.70 1.68
C VAL A 47 5.06 -1.61 2.11
N ALA A 48 3.80 -1.67 1.65
CA ALA A 48 2.80 -0.68 2.01
C ALA A 48 2.48 -0.69 3.51
N ARG A 49 2.29 -1.87 4.12
CA ARG A 49 2.08 -2.02 5.56
C ARG A 49 3.29 -1.54 6.36
N LYS A 50 4.51 -1.75 5.87
CA LYS A 50 5.74 -1.21 6.49
C LYS A 50 5.74 0.33 6.46
N LEU A 51 5.36 0.95 5.34
CA LEU A 51 5.24 2.41 5.23
C LEU A 51 4.19 3.00 6.18
N GLU A 52 3.09 2.28 6.43
CA GLU A 52 2.09 2.64 7.45
C GLU A 52 2.65 2.53 8.87
N ARG A 53 3.25 1.38 9.23
CA ARG A 53 3.79 1.11 10.58
C ARG A 53 4.90 2.08 10.97
N ASP A 54 5.81 2.38 10.04
CA ASP A 54 6.97 3.24 10.30
C ASP A 54 6.59 4.74 10.43
N GLN A 55 5.28 5.05 10.34
CA GLN A 55 4.73 6.40 10.21
C GLN A 55 5.44 7.20 9.09
N THR A 56 5.95 6.49 8.07
CA THR A 56 6.77 7.10 7.01
C THR A 56 5.93 8.10 6.22
N TRP A 57 4.64 7.83 6.02
CA TRP A 57 3.68 8.80 5.49
C TRP A 57 3.57 10.08 6.33
N SER A 58 3.53 9.94 7.65
CA SER A 58 3.50 11.09 8.59
C SER A 58 4.82 11.85 8.59
N LYS A 59 5.95 11.18 8.36
CA LYS A 59 7.28 11.82 8.23
C LYS A 59 7.46 12.53 6.89
N LEU A 60 7.00 11.93 5.80
CA LEU A 60 7.00 12.51 4.44
C LEU A 60 6.13 13.78 4.39
N THR A 61 5.02 13.81 5.12
CA THR A 61 4.14 14.99 5.23
C THR A 61 4.59 16.02 6.27
N ARG A 62 5.64 15.72 7.06
CA ARG A 62 6.15 16.59 8.15
C ARG A 62 7.50 17.24 7.85
N LYS A 63 8.26 16.76 6.85
CA LYS A 63 9.49 17.44 6.42
C LYS A 63 9.12 18.77 5.73
N LYS A 64 9.39 19.87 6.45
CA LYS A 64 9.42 21.24 5.97
C LYS A 64 10.63 21.47 5.08
#